data_AF-A0A2P4QN05-F1
#
_entry.id   AF-A0A2P4QN05-F1
#
_cell.length_a   1.000
_cell.length_b   1.000
_cell.length_c   1.000
_cell.angle_alpha   90.00
_cell.angle_beta   90.00
_cell.angle_gamma   90.00
#
_symmetry.space_group_name_H-M   'P 1'
#
loop_
_entity.id
_entity.type
_entity.pdbx_description
1 polymer ?
#
loop_
_entity_poly.entity_id
_entity_poly.type
_entity_poly.pdbx_seq_one_letter_code
_entity_poly.pdbx_strand_id
1 'polypeptide(L)'
;MFNLKVLITFFCLISIVSSISPRGTLSQNASLQDISPQDISFIYEEPIDGLKLYSIFPTNDYLMIWMAFEDKNPECMLPYFHLRLKNKRTGQINNYIDLNYTLPAEAVCPINIDLLPLADNYILLYYTKTTNGIKEKHGLIINYSGEIMSEIYLGNADGYVASSNEGFINIEKPDEKGISAWHWYSFP
;
A
#
# COMPACT_ATOMS: atom_id res chain seq x y z
N MET A 1 -39.41 -45.44 14.09
CA MET A 1 -39.04 -44.61 15.25
C MET A 1 -37.52 -44.46 15.23
N PHE A 2 -37.02 -43.42 14.56
CA PHE A 2 -35.58 -43.24 14.35
C PHE A 2 -34.94 -42.60 15.59
N ASN A 3 -33.85 -43.19 16.05
CA ASN A 3 -33.16 -42.81 17.27
C ASN A 3 -32.47 -41.44 17.06
N LEU A 4 -32.86 -40.41 17.83
CA LEU A 4 -32.36 -39.03 17.68
C LEU A 4 -30.83 -38.91 17.81
N LYS A 5 -30.17 -39.88 18.46
CA LYS A 5 -28.71 -39.97 18.54
C LYS A 5 -28.01 -40.31 17.22
N VAL A 6 -28.69 -40.94 16.27
CA VAL A 6 -28.12 -41.29 14.95
C VAL A 6 -28.24 -40.13 13.96
N LEU A 7 -29.23 -39.24 14.15
CA LEU A 7 -29.46 -38.10 13.26
C LEU A 7 -28.43 -36.96 13.44
N ILE A 8 -27.90 -36.78 14.66
CA ILE A 8 -26.88 -35.75 14.94
C ILE A 8 -25.50 -36.15 14.37
N THR A 9 -25.17 -37.44 14.34
CA THR A 9 -23.90 -37.91 13.75
C THR A 9 -23.90 -37.80 12.22
N PHE A 10 -25.07 -37.87 11.57
CA PHE A 10 -25.16 -37.83 10.10
C PHE A 10 -25.09 -36.40 9.52
N PHE A 11 -25.51 -35.38 10.27
CA PHE A 11 -25.37 -33.98 9.83
C PHE A 11 -23.94 -33.44 9.93
N CYS A 12 -23.09 -34.00 10.80
CA CYS A 12 -21.67 -33.64 10.85
C CYS A 12 -20.83 -34.22 9.70
N LEU A 13 -21.28 -35.30 9.05
CA LEU A 13 -20.52 -35.98 7.99
C LEU A 13 -20.77 -35.45 6.57
N ILE A 14 -21.84 -34.68 6.35
CA ILE A 14 -22.18 -34.14 5.02
C ILE A 14 -21.47 -32.80 4.73
N SER A 15 -20.85 -32.15 5.73
CA SER A 15 -20.14 -30.88 5.51
C SER A 15 -18.68 -31.03 5.05
N ILE A 16 -18.19 -32.24 4.75
CA ILE A 16 -16.77 -32.48 4.42
C ILE A 16 -16.51 -32.89 2.96
N VAL A 17 -17.52 -33.12 2.11
CA VAL A 17 -17.24 -33.46 0.70
C VAL A 17 -18.21 -32.78 -0.26
N SER A 18 -17.89 -31.55 -0.66
CA SER A 18 -18.28 -30.99 -1.96
C SER A 18 -17.30 -29.89 -2.37
N SER A 19 -16.06 -30.32 -2.59
CA SER A 19 -15.12 -29.63 -3.49
C SER A 19 -15.34 -30.19 -4.89
N ILE A 20 -16.09 -29.50 -5.74
CA ILE A 20 -15.97 -29.64 -7.20
C ILE A 20 -15.54 -28.28 -7.74
N SER A 21 -14.29 -28.26 -8.16
CA SER A 21 -13.56 -27.15 -8.78
C SER A 21 -14.01 -26.90 -10.24
N PRO A 22 -13.69 -25.73 -10.82
CA PRO A 22 -12.75 -25.82 -11.94
C PRO A 22 -11.61 -24.78 -11.87
N ARG A 23 -10.42 -25.33 -11.61
CA ARG A 23 -9.17 -25.16 -12.36
C ARG A 23 -8.55 -23.76 -12.44
N GLY A 24 -7.76 -23.45 -11.42
CA GLY A 24 -6.49 -22.72 -11.51
C GLY A 24 -5.58 -23.29 -10.42
N THR A 25 -4.39 -23.76 -10.78
CA THR A 25 -3.50 -24.60 -9.96
C THR A 25 -3.08 -23.96 -8.64
N LEU A 26 -3.58 -24.48 -7.51
CA LEU A 26 -3.16 -24.12 -6.16
C LEU A 26 -2.01 -25.03 -5.72
N SER A 27 -0.78 -24.51 -5.72
CA SER A 27 0.35 -25.17 -5.06
C SER A 27 0.20 -24.97 -3.55
N GLN A 28 -0.43 -25.92 -2.87
CA GLN A 28 -0.34 -26.03 -1.41
C GLN A 28 1.07 -26.50 -1.06
N ASN A 29 1.99 -25.58 -0.81
CA ASN A 29 3.25 -25.89 -0.12
C ASN A 29 3.79 -24.64 0.59
N ALA A 30 3.26 -24.37 1.79
CA ALA A 30 4.03 -23.82 2.92
C ALA A 30 3.19 -23.98 4.19
N SER A 31 3.83 -24.47 5.24
CA SER A 31 3.31 -24.68 6.59
C SER A 31 2.61 -23.42 7.14
N LEU A 32 1.27 -23.38 7.09
CA LEU A 32 0.43 -22.48 7.88
C LEU A 32 0.34 -23.04 9.31
N GLN A 33 1.35 -22.76 10.13
CA GLN A 33 1.31 -23.06 11.57
C GLN A 33 0.78 -21.85 12.36
N ASP A 34 -0.14 -22.13 13.29
CA ASP A 34 -0.67 -21.29 14.39
C ASP A 34 -0.81 -19.79 14.12
N ILE A 35 -1.91 -19.41 13.50
CA ILE A 35 -2.40 -18.03 13.45
C ILE A 35 -3.70 -17.98 14.24
N SER A 36 -3.87 -16.93 15.07
CA SER A 36 -5.10 -16.72 15.83
C SER A 36 -6.30 -16.69 14.89
N PRO A 37 -7.51 -17.08 15.32
CA PRO A 37 -8.74 -16.88 14.54
C PRO A 37 -9.01 -15.42 14.15
N GLN A 38 -8.31 -14.48 14.78
CA GLN A 38 -8.37 -13.04 14.49
C GLN A 38 -7.25 -12.57 13.54
N ASP A 39 -6.22 -13.39 13.35
CA ASP A 39 -5.09 -13.06 12.48
C ASP A 39 -5.44 -13.44 11.03
N ILE A 40 -5.01 -12.60 10.09
CA ILE A 40 -5.22 -12.84 8.67
C ILE A 40 -3.86 -13.04 8.02
N SER A 41 -3.67 -14.19 7.38
CA SER A 41 -2.49 -14.49 6.58
C SER A 41 -2.83 -14.48 5.09
N PHE A 42 -1.85 -14.08 4.29
CA PHE A 42 -1.98 -14.08 2.84
C PHE A 42 -0.69 -14.56 2.21
N ILE A 43 -0.82 -15.35 1.15
CA ILE A 43 0.26 -15.63 0.23
C ILE A 43 0.15 -14.59 -0.90
N TYR A 44 1.26 -13.94 -1.20
CA TYR A 44 1.39 -13.06 -2.36
C TYR A 44 2.13 -13.84 -3.45
N GLU A 45 1.50 -13.95 -4.62
CA GLU A 45 2.13 -14.47 -5.83
C GLU A 45 2.28 -13.30 -6.80
N GLU A 46 3.48 -13.11 -7.36
CA GLU A 46 3.75 -12.07 -8.36
C GLU A 46 2.82 -12.29 -9.56
N PRO A 47 1.85 -11.39 -9.79
CA PRO A 47 0.71 -11.67 -10.67
C PRO A 47 0.92 -11.21 -12.12
N ILE A 48 1.99 -10.46 -12.40
CA ILE A 48 2.34 -9.97 -13.73
C ILE A 48 3.85 -10.21 -13.94
N ASP A 49 4.19 -10.84 -15.06
CA ASP A 49 5.58 -11.11 -15.41
C ASP A 49 6.38 -9.79 -15.56
N GLY A 50 7.56 -9.75 -14.95
CA GLY A 50 8.41 -8.56 -14.89
C GLY A 50 8.06 -7.51 -13.82
N LEU A 51 6.91 -7.61 -13.15
CA LEU A 51 6.51 -6.66 -12.09
C LEU A 51 7.04 -7.14 -10.73
N LYS A 52 7.86 -6.33 -10.06
CA LYS A 52 8.52 -6.66 -8.79
C LYS A 52 7.85 -5.98 -7.61
N LEU A 53 7.69 -6.72 -6.51
CA LEU A 53 7.24 -6.17 -5.23
C LEU A 53 8.35 -5.31 -4.61
N TYR A 54 8.03 -4.06 -4.29
CA TYR A 54 8.96 -3.14 -3.61
C TYR A 54 8.60 -2.97 -2.14
N SER A 55 7.32 -2.71 -1.83
CA SER A 55 6.89 -2.50 -0.44
C SER A 55 5.41 -2.80 -0.24
N ILE A 56 5.03 -2.90 1.03
CA ILE A 56 3.67 -3.18 1.47
C ILE A 56 3.30 -2.19 2.57
N PHE A 57 2.19 -1.48 2.40
CA PHE A 57 1.68 -0.49 3.35
C PHE A 57 0.32 -0.94 3.90
N PRO A 58 0.25 -1.33 5.19
CA PRO A 58 -1.02 -1.68 5.82
C PRO A 58 -1.83 -0.41 6.16
N THR A 59 -3.09 -0.35 5.75
CA THR A 59 -4.09 0.63 6.22
C THR A 59 -5.12 -0.07 7.12
N ASN A 60 -6.15 0.62 7.60
CA ASN A 60 -7.18 -0.04 8.41
C ASN A 60 -7.89 -1.16 7.63
N ASP A 61 -8.34 -0.88 6.41
CA ASP A 61 -9.17 -1.80 5.63
C ASP A 61 -8.42 -2.51 4.49
N TYR A 62 -7.30 -1.94 4.05
CA TYR A 62 -6.58 -2.39 2.86
C TYR A 62 -5.11 -2.66 3.14
N LEU A 63 -4.55 -3.58 2.36
CA LEU A 63 -3.12 -3.74 2.17
C LEU A 63 -2.79 -3.09 0.82
N MET A 64 -1.98 -2.03 0.85
CA MET A 64 -1.47 -1.42 -0.38
C MET A 64 -0.16 -2.11 -0.75
N ILE A 65 -0.09 -2.63 -1.96
CA ILE A 65 1.07 -3.37 -2.46
C ILE A 65 1.70 -2.53 -3.57
N TRP A 66 2.89 -2.00 -3.30
CA TRP A 66 3.65 -1.23 -4.27
C TRP A 66 4.56 -2.15 -5.09
N MET A 67 4.39 -2.07 -6.40
CA MET A 67 5.20 -2.80 -7.36
C MET A 67 5.65 -1.88 -8.51
N ALA A 68 6.73 -2.26 -9.17
CA ALA A 68 7.21 -1.61 -10.40
C ALA A 68 7.96 -2.62 -11.28
N PHE A 69 8.12 -2.32 -12.56
CA PHE A 69 8.95 -3.13 -13.45
C PHE A 69 10.43 -2.95 -13.12
N GLU A 70 11.21 -4.02 -13.20
CA GLU A 70 12.65 -3.95 -13.00
C GLU A 70 13.31 -3.19 -14.16
N ASP A 71 13.69 -1.94 -13.93
CA ASP A 71 14.46 -1.12 -14.88
C ASP A 71 15.95 -1.15 -14.52
N LYS A 72 16.80 -1.43 -15.51
CA LYS A 72 18.26 -1.46 -15.36
C LYS A 72 18.87 -0.06 -15.21
N ASN A 73 18.18 0.98 -15.68
CA ASN A 73 18.59 2.38 -15.57
C ASN A 73 17.37 3.23 -15.14
N PRO A 74 16.97 3.17 -13.86
CA PRO A 74 15.78 3.86 -13.38
C PRO A 74 16.08 5.35 -13.20
N GLU A 75 16.20 6.10 -14.28
CA GLU A 75 16.42 7.55 -14.23
C GLU A 75 15.19 8.32 -13.70
N CYS A 76 14.12 7.62 -13.29
CA CYS A 76 13.13 8.00 -12.26
C CYS A 76 11.94 7.01 -12.34
N MET A 77 11.73 6.14 -11.35
CA MET A 77 10.77 4.99 -11.40
C MET A 77 9.27 5.34 -11.43
N LEU A 78 8.86 6.58 -11.68
CA LEU A 78 7.45 6.98 -11.56
C LEU A 78 6.53 6.77 -12.77
N PRO A 79 6.97 6.56 -14.03
CA PRO A 79 6.05 6.14 -15.08
C PRO A 79 5.61 4.67 -14.97
N TYR A 80 6.16 3.90 -14.00
CA TYR A 80 5.86 2.48 -13.76
C TYR A 80 5.36 2.22 -12.34
N PHE A 81 4.72 3.21 -11.73
CA PHE A 81 4.18 3.09 -10.38
C PHE A 81 2.87 2.30 -10.40
N HIS A 82 2.91 1.09 -9.87
CA HIS A 82 1.74 0.21 -9.78
C HIS A 82 1.41 -0.05 -8.31
N LEU A 83 0.24 0.41 -7.87
CA LEU A 83 -0.31 0.15 -6.55
C LEU A 83 -1.52 -0.76 -6.63
N ARG A 84 -1.56 -1.80 -5.79
CA ARG A 84 -2.75 -2.65 -5.64
C ARG A 84 -3.34 -2.51 -4.25
N LEU A 85 -4.65 -2.36 -4.20
CA LEU A 85 -5.41 -2.35 -2.96
C LEU A 85 -6.04 -3.71 -2.74
N LYS A 86 -5.54 -4.45 -1.76
CA LYS A 86 -6.10 -5.73 -1.34
C LYS A 86 -6.91 -5.53 -0.07
N ASN A 87 -8.19 -5.86 -0.09
CA ASN A 87 -9.03 -5.76 1.10
C ASN A 87 -8.56 -6.78 2.14
N LYS A 88 -8.24 -6.32 3.35
CA LYS A 88 -7.70 -7.19 4.41
C LYS A 88 -8.70 -8.24 4.87
N ARG A 89 -10.00 -7.92 4.87
CA ARG A 89 -11.04 -8.84 5.36
C ARG A 89 -11.37 -9.95 4.37
N THR A 90 -11.48 -9.60 3.09
CA THR A 90 -11.91 -10.54 2.04
C THR A 90 -10.76 -11.16 1.27
N GLY A 91 -9.57 -10.55 1.34
CA GLY A 91 -8.42 -10.94 0.54
C GLY A 91 -8.54 -10.63 -0.95
N GLN A 92 -9.62 -9.95 -1.38
CA GLN A 92 -9.81 -9.59 -2.79
C GLN A 92 -8.97 -8.37 -3.16
N ILE A 93 -8.47 -8.34 -4.40
CA ILE A 93 -7.88 -7.12 -4.97
C ILE A 93 -9.04 -6.26 -5.45
N ASN A 94 -9.23 -5.12 -4.81
CA ASN A 94 -10.36 -4.24 -5.07
C ASN A 94 -10.03 -3.20 -6.14
N ASN A 95 -8.76 -2.78 -6.24
CA ASN A 95 -8.38 -1.71 -7.14
C ASN A 95 -6.91 -1.77 -7.56
N TYR A 96 -6.65 -1.18 -8.73
CA TYR A 96 -5.35 -1.00 -9.34
C TYR A 96 -5.15 0.49 -9.59
N ILE A 97 -4.07 1.05 -9.05
CA ILE A 97 -3.71 2.44 -9.21
C ILE A 97 -2.41 2.47 -9.99
N ASP A 98 -2.52 2.85 -11.26
CA ASP A 98 -1.39 3.05 -12.15
C ASP A 98 -1.16 4.56 -12.26
N LEU A 99 -0.01 5.04 -11.76
CA LEU A 99 0.32 6.46 -11.84
C LEU A 99 1.21 6.69 -13.06
N ASN A 100 0.67 7.38 -14.06
CA ASN A 100 1.46 7.86 -15.19
C ASN A 100 1.89 9.31 -14.93
N TYR A 101 2.86 9.49 -14.03
CA TYR A 101 3.39 10.80 -13.67
C TYR A 101 4.90 10.85 -13.86
N THR A 102 5.37 11.90 -14.52
CA THR A 102 6.80 12.19 -14.65
C THR A 102 7.16 13.27 -13.66
N LEU A 103 8.11 12.97 -12.76
CA LEU A 103 8.62 13.98 -11.83
C LEU A 103 9.29 15.15 -12.59
N PRO A 104 9.27 16.36 -12.00
CA PRO A 104 10.02 17.48 -12.54
C PRO A 104 11.54 17.20 -12.52
N ALA A 105 12.30 17.86 -13.38
CA ALA A 105 13.74 17.61 -13.56
C ALA A 105 14.57 17.88 -12.29
N GLU A 106 14.08 18.72 -11.39
CA GLU A 106 14.68 19.03 -10.10
C GLU A 106 14.50 17.90 -9.08
N ALA A 107 13.63 16.93 -9.36
CA ALA A 107 13.39 15.84 -8.45
C ALA A 107 14.60 14.88 -8.39
N VAL A 108 15.01 14.57 -7.17
CA VAL A 108 15.94 13.49 -6.90
C VAL A 108 15.16 12.20 -7.02
N CYS A 109 15.48 11.40 -8.04
CA CYS A 109 14.79 10.14 -8.28
C CYS A 109 14.85 9.24 -7.04
N PRO A 110 13.71 8.96 -6.41
CA PRO A 110 13.68 8.07 -5.28
C PRO A 110 13.94 6.64 -5.77
N ILE A 111 15.09 6.06 -5.41
CA ILE A 111 15.33 4.61 -5.57
C ILE A 111 14.30 3.83 -4.73
N ASN A 112 13.91 4.41 -3.59
CA ASN A 112 12.80 3.95 -2.75
C ASN A 112 11.74 5.05 -2.68
N ILE A 113 10.54 4.78 -3.20
CA ILE A 113 9.40 5.68 -3.09
C ILE A 113 8.82 5.53 -1.69
N ASP A 114 8.72 6.65 -0.99
CA ASP A 114 8.05 6.71 0.29
C ASP A 114 6.58 7.11 0.08
N LEU A 115 5.68 6.28 0.63
CA LEU A 115 4.23 6.44 0.50
C LEU A 115 3.57 6.48 1.89
N LEU A 116 2.58 7.36 2.02
CA LEU A 116 1.65 7.37 3.15
C LEU A 116 0.24 7.06 2.65
N PRO A 117 -0.40 6.00 3.11
CA PRO A 117 -1.85 5.97 3.09
C PRO A 117 -2.40 7.10 3.96
N LEU A 118 -3.31 7.87 3.37
CA LEU A 118 -4.10 8.87 4.06
C LEU A 118 -5.53 8.35 4.29
N ALA A 119 -6.32 9.04 5.09
CA ALA A 119 -7.75 8.70 5.20
C ALA A 119 -8.48 9.05 3.88
N ASP A 120 -9.75 8.64 3.79
CA ASP A 120 -10.65 9.01 2.69
C ASP A 120 -10.19 8.61 1.27
N ASN A 121 -9.43 7.52 1.15
CA ASN A 121 -8.97 6.96 -0.12
C ASN A 121 -7.95 7.86 -0.86
N TYR A 122 -7.13 8.58 -0.12
CA TYR A 122 -5.98 9.31 -0.65
C TYR A 122 -4.65 8.65 -0.26
N ILE A 123 -3.62 8.95 -1.05
CA ILE A 123 -2.25 8.51 -0.87
C ILE A 123 -1.37 9.74 -0.99
N LEU A 124 -0.47 9.94 -0.05
CA LEU A 124 0.59 10.93 -0.14
C LEU A 124 1.88 10.24 -0.58
N LEU A 125 2.39 10.61 -1.76
CA LEU A 125 3.69 10.17 -2.25
C LEU A 125 4.69 11.29 -2.03
N TYR A 126 5.76 11.05 -1.26
CA TYR A 126 6.80 12.06 -1.04
C TYR A 126 7.98 11.85 -1.97
N TYR A 127 8.57 12.96 -2.38
CA TYR A 127 9.81 12.99 -3.13
C TYR A 127 10.62 14.24 -2.78
N THR A 128 11.91 14.22 -3.07
CA THR A 128 12.81 15.35 -2.82
C THR A 128 13.05 16.11 -4.11
N LYS A 129 12.97 17.45 -4.08
CA LYS A 129 13.50 18.33 -5.13
C LYS A 129 14.81 18.93 -4.67
N THR A 130 15.76 19.11 -5.59
CA THR A 130 16.99 19.85 -5.34
C THR A 130 16.98 21.12 -6.17
N THR A 131 16.78 22.26 -5.52
CA THR A 131 16.76 23.58 -6.16
C THR A 131 17.97 24.37 -5.67
N ASN A 132 18.88 24.78 -6.56
CA ASN A 132 20.09 25.53 -6.20
C ASN A 132 20.94 24.88 -5.08
N GLY A 133 20.98 23.54 -5.04
CA GLY A 133 21.69 22.77 -4.00
C GLY A 133 20.94 22.62 -2.67
N ILE A 134 19.75 23.20 -2.54
CA ILE A 134 18.86 23.04 -1.37
C ILE A 134 17.92 21.88 -1.64
N LYS A 135 17.83 20.94 -0.69
CA LYS A 135 16.95 19.78 -0.77
C LYS A 135 15.64 20.04 -0.04
N GLU A 136 14.55 19.91 -0.78
CA GLU A 136 13.20 20.23 -0.34
C GLU A 136 12.29 19.02 -0.51
N LYS A 137 11.40 18.78 0.46
CA LYS A 137 10.41 17.70 0.40
C LYS A 137 9.15 18.21 -0.26
N HIS A 138 8.63 17.42 -1.20
CA HIS A 138 7.36 17.65 -1.87
C HIS A 138 6.47 16.42 -1.73
N GLY A 139 5.16 16.64 -1.76
CA GLY A 139 4.15 15.59 -1.68
C GLY A 139 3.18 15.65 -2.86
N LEU A 140 2.83 14.51 -3.43
CA LEU A 140 1.70 14.34 -4.35
C LEU A 140 0.56 13.68 -3.60
N ILE A 141 -0.60 14.34 -3.57
CA ILE A 141 -1.84 13.74 -3.07
C ILE A 141 -2.53 13.08 -4.26
N ILE A 142 -2.70 11.76 -4.18
CA ILE A 142 -3.25 10.92 -5.24
C ILE A 142 -4.49 10.23 -4.69
N ASN A 143 -5.61 10.25 -5.40
CA ASN A 143 -6.78 9.47 -5.00
C ASN A 143 -6.69 8.01 -5.47
N TYR A 144 -7.56 7.14 -4.98
CA TYR A 144 -7.57 5.73 -5.39
C TYR A 144 -7.99 5.50 -6.86
N SER A 145 -8.38 6.52 -7.60
CA SER A 145 -8.57 6.44 -9.06
C SER A 145 -7.29 6.73 -9.84
N GLY A 146 -6.17 7.04 -9.17
CA GLY A 146 -4.89 7.38 -9.79
C GLY A 146 -4.80 8.84 -10.26
N GLU A 147 -5.74 9.69 -9.87
CA GLU A 147 -5.71 11.11 -10.19
C GLU A 147 -4.87 11.87 -9.15
N ILE A 148 -3.99 12.75 -9.65
CA ILE A 148 -3.22 13.66 -8.82
C ILE A 148 -4.10 14.85 -8.47
N MET A 149 -4.42 14.98 -7.19
CA MET A 149 -5.32 16.01 -6.69
C MET A 149 -4.57 17.31 -6.40
N SER A 150 -3.36 17.20 -5.88
CA SER A 150 -2.52 18.35 -5.59
C SER A 150 -1.06 17.96 -5.40
N GLU A 151 -0.18 18.92 -5.67
CA GLU A 151 1.20 18.88 -5.20
C GLU A 151 1.38 19.90 -4.07
N ILE A 152 2.07 19.50 -2.99
CA ILE A 152 2.31 20.32 -1.81
C ILE A 152 3.80 20.41 -1.48
N TYR A 153 4.20 21.55 -0.92
CA TYR A 153 5.53 21.76 -0.35
C TYR A 153 5.54 21.31 1.11
N LEU A 154 6.49 20.45 1.46
CA LEU A 154 6.65 19.87 2.80
C LEU A 154 7.92 20.37 3.51
N GLY A 155 8.53 21.46 3.03
CA GLY A 155 9.69 22.04 3.69
C GLY A 155 10.98 21.27 3.44
N ASN A 156 11.81 21.12 4.48
CA ASN A 156 13.11 20.48 4.37
C ASN A 156 13.02 18.98 4.03
N ALA A 157 13.94 18.46 3.20
CA ALA A 157 14.00 17.04 2.84
C ALA A 157 14.11 16.07 4.04
N ASP A 158 14.74 16.51 5.14
CA ASP A 158 14.91 15.73 6.37
C ASP A 158 13.69 15.84 7.32
N GLY A 159 12.64 16.58 6.95
CA GLY A 159 11.41 16.70 7.75
C GLY A 159 10.66 15.37 7.89
N TYR A 160 9.78 15.27 8.86
CA TYR A 160 8.99 14.09 9.16
C TYR A 160 7.51 14.32 8.80
N VAL A 161 6.86 13.31 8.22
CA VAL A 161 5.44 13.34 7.87
C VAL A 161 4.73 12.20 8.57
N ALA A 162 3.60 12.48 9.21
CA ALA A 162 2.75 11.48 9.84
C ALA A 162 1.28 11.70 9.47
N SER A 163 0.55 10.60 9.25
CA SER A 163 -0.87 10.64 8.92
C SER A 163 -1.75 10.66 10.17
N SER A 164 -2.94 11.23 10.00
CA SER A 164 -4.06 11.27 10.93
C SER A 164 -5.34 10.89 10.18
N ASN A 165 -6.42 10.61 10.92
CA ASN A 165 -7.74 10.40 10.34
C ASN A 165 -8.33 11.68 9.72
N GLU A 166 -7.85 12.85 10.12
CA GLU A 166 -8.37 14.16 9.71
C GLU A 166 -7.43 14.91 8.75
N GLY A 167 -6.27 14.33 8.45
CA GLY A 167 -5.24 14.99 7.67
C GLY A 167 -3.87 14.34 7.79
N PHE A 168 -2.83 15.12 7.59
CA PHE A 168 -1.47 14.74 7.95
C PHE A 168 -0.73 15.94 8.52
N ILE A 169 0.27 15.65 9.35
CA ILE A 169 1.15 16.66 9.91
C ILE A 169 2.53 16.52 9.28
N ASN A 170 3.10 17.65 8.90
CA ASN A 170 4.49 17.78 8.50
C ASN A 170 5.25 18.51 9.60
N ILE A 171 6.36 17.93 10.03
CA ILE A 171 7.25 18.46 11.05
C ILE A 171 8.60 18.71 10.38
N GLU A 172 8.99 19.96 10.25
CA GLU A 172 10.27 20.30 9.63
C GLU A 172 11.44 19.85 10.53
N LYS A 173 12.61 19.67 9.91
CA LYS A 173 13.85 19.43 10.67
C LYS A 173 14.05 20.58 11.67
N PRO A 174 14.34 20.30 12.95
CA PRO A 174 14.68 21.34 13.91
C PRO A 174 15.87 22.18 13.44
N ASP A 175 15.80 23.49 13.66
CA ASP A 175 16.90 24.41 13.41
C ASP A 175 18.06 24.21 14.40
N GLU A 176 19.12 24.99 14.26
CA GLU A 176 20.30 24.92 15.15
C GLU A 176 19.97 25.20 16.63
N LYS A 177 18.82 25.79 16.92
CA LYS A 177 18.32 26.07 18.27
C LYS A 177 17.34 25.00 18.76
N GLY A 178 17.07 23.98 17.95
CA GLY A 178 16.13 22.90 18.25
C GLY A 178 14.66 23.26 18.03
N ILE A 179 14.36 24.35 17.31
CA ILE A 179 12.99 24.79 17.02
C ILE A 179 12.56 24.20 15.68
N SER A 180 11.35 23.64 15.61
CA SER A 180 10.80 23.03 14.40
C SER A 180 9.42 23.63 14.08
N ALA A 181 9.19 23.92 12.80
CA ALA A 181 7.88 24.35 12.28
C ALA A 181 7.00 23.13 11.98
N TRP A 182 5.74 23.21 12.40
CA TRP A 182 4.76 22.13 12.26
C TRP A 182 3.60 22.64 11.43
N HIS A 183 3.21 21.88 10.41
CA HIS A 183 2.14 22.25 9.48
C HIS A 183 1.09 21.14 9.44
N TRP A 184 -0.16 21.52 9.68
CA TRP A 184 -1.30 20.61 9.56
C TRP A 184 -1.96 20.78 8.21
N TYR A 185 -2.22 19.66 7.54
CA TYR A 185 -2.92 19.61 6.27
C TYR A 185 -4.18 18.78 6.41
N SER A 186 -5.34 19.40 6.23
CA SER A 186 -6.61 18.68 6.11
C SER A 186 -6.69 17.96 4.76
N PHE A 187 -7.45 16.87 4.70
CA PHE A 187 -7.72 16.21 3.43
C PHE A 187 -8.60 17.08 2.50
N PRO A 188 -8.47 16.92 1.17
CA PRO A 188 -9.28 17.63 0.18
C PRO A 188 -10.79 17.40 0.33
#